data_AF-A0A644WMY9-F1
#
_entry.id   AF-A0A644WMY9-F1
#
_cell.length_a   1.000
_cell.length_b   1.000
_cell.length_c   1.000
_cell.angle_alpha   90.00
_cell.angle_beta   90.00
_cell.angle_gamma   90.00
#
_symmetry.space_group_name_H-M   'P 1'
#
loop_
_entity.id
_entity.type
_entity.pdbx_description
1 polymer ?
#
loop_
_entity_poly.entity_id
_entity_poly.type
_entity_poly.pdbx_seq_one_letter_code
_entity_poly.pdbx_strand_id
1 'polypeptide(L)'
;MQILYFYENLARMKRFLIVLAAAIIMLPVQAQKTKVSESVEKIGDGKNNCLVVTITGANEDDVAKAWKDKMKDTGGKISGKKEMFVDDASLPSVSSNTIDIYSVIEEKDGNVRFMVAFNLGGAYLNSKEHSSGYKSAEKMIYDFAVSQAKSAVEKKIEAQKDVISKTAKNIENLTKDNEKLAKDIEDYKKRIEDAEKSIEKNKSDIETGNKDLEDQNKALKDLEKNLGEVD
;
A
#
# COMPACT_ATOMS: atom_id res chain seq x y z
N MET A 1 -11.56 -37.43 3.00
CA MET A 1 -10.12 -37.32 2.64
C MET A 1 -9.81 -36.05 1.84
N GLN A 2 -10.59 -35.71 0.80
CA GLN A 2 -10.36 -34.53 -0.06
C GLN A 2 -10.48 -33.17 0.66
N ILE A 3 -11.41 -33.03 1.61
CA ILE A 3 -11.64 -31.77 2.35
C ILE A 3 -10.48 -31.47 3.33
N LEU A 4 -10.01 -32.48 4.08
CA LEU A 4 -8.84 -32.35 4.96
C LEU A 4 -7.56 -31.99 4.18
N TYR A 5 -7.37 -32.58 3.00
CA TYR A 5 -6.27 -32.24 2.09
C TYR A 5 -6.36 -30.79 1.57
N PHE A 6 -7.59 -30.27 1.40
CA PHE A 6 -7.83 -28.88 1.01
C PHE A 6 -7.49 -27.90 2.14
N TYR A 7 -7.88 -28.22 3.39
CA TYR A 7 -7.55 -27.40 4.57
C TYR A 7 -6.03 -27.33 4.84
N GLU A 8 -5.29 -28.44 4.74
CA GLU A 8 -3.83 -28.42 4.88
C GLU A 8 -3.14 -27.60 3.78
N ASN A 9 -3.63 -27.69 2.53
CA ASN A 9 -3.11 -26.90 1.42
C ASN A 9 -3.42 -25.41 1.56
N LEU A 10 -4.57 -25.04 2.12
CA LEU A 10 -4.94 -23.65 2.40
C LEU A 10 -4.01 -23.04 3.46
N ALA A 11 -3.69 -23.79 4.52
CA ALA A 11 -2.73 -23.36 5.56
C ALA A 11 -1.30 -23.23 5.01
N ARG A 12 -0.87 -24.13 4.09
CA ARG A 12 0.41 -24.02 3.39
C ARG A 12 0.44 -22.82 2.42
N MET A 13 -0.63 -22.56 1.67
CA MET A 13 -0.76 -21.39 0.80
C MET A 13 -0.72 -20.07 1.57
N LYS A 14 -1.34 -20.00 2.76
CA LYS A 14 -1.22 -18.84 3.67
C LYS A 14 0.24 -18.53 4.01
N ARG A 15 1.02 -19.56 4.36
CA ARG A 15 2.46 -19.40 4.66
C ARG A 15 3.27 -19.02 3.42
N PHE A 16 2.95 -19.59 2.25
CA PHE A 16 3.65 -19.31 1.00
C PHE A 16 3.38 -17.91 0.45
N LEU A 17 2.13 -17.41 0.54
CA LEU A 17 1.75 -16.09 0.05
C LEU A 17 2.28 -14.94 0.92
N ILE A 18 2.37 -15.13 2.24
CA ILE A 18 3.03 -14.17 3.15
C ILE A 18 4.52 -14.06 2.82
N VAL A 19 5.18 -15.17 2.50
CA VAL A 19 6.59 -15.19 2.08
C VAL A 19 6.77 -14.56 0.69
N LEU A 20 5.84 -14.80 -0.25
CA LEU A 20 5.91 -14.22 -1.60
C LEU A 20 5.68 -12.70 -1.61
N ALA A 21 4.81 -12.18 -0.75
CA ALA A 21 4.61 -10.73 -0.60
C ALA A 21 5.84 -10.02 0.01
N ALA A 22 6.64 -10.72 0.81
CA ALA A 22 7.91 -10.19 1.32
C ALA A 22 9.03 -10.18 0.25
N ALA A 23 8.95 -11.04 -0.77
CA ALA A 23 9.99 -11.21 -1.78
C ALA A 23 10.00 -10.12 -2.88
N ILE A 24 8.96 -9.28 -2.98
CA ILE A 24 8.86 -8.23 -4.01
C ILE A 24 9.67 -6.96 -3.65
N ILE A 25 10.20 -6.84 -2.42
CA ILE A 25 10.86 -5.61 -1.93
C ILE A 25 12.38 -5.77 -1.83
N MET A 26 13.01 -6.34 -2.85
CA MET A 26 14.44 -6.10 -3.11
C MET A 26 14.60 -5.10 -4.25
N LEU A 27 13.97 -3.93 -4.13
CA LEU A 27 14.50 -2.78 -4.86
C LEU A 27 15.85 -2.46 -4.20
N PRO A 28 16.95 -2.34 -4.97
CA PRO A 28 18.20 -1.86 -4.41
C PRO A 28 17.93 -0.45 -3.90
N VAL A 29 17.80 -0.30 -2.58
CA VAL A 29 17.98 0.99 -1.93
C VAL A 29 19.43 1.33 -2.25
N GLN A 30 19.63 2.14 -3.29
CA GLN A 30 20.88 2.83 -3.54
C GLN A 30 21.06 3.78 -2.36
N ALA A 31 21.57 3.24 -1.25
CA ALA A 31 21.95 3.98 -0.07
C ALA A 31 23.25 4.74 -0.40
N GLN A 32 23.14 5.71 -1.30
CA GLN A 32 24.18 6.71 -1.46
C GLN A 32 24.25 7.47 -0.13
N LYS A 33 25.43 7.49 0.48
CA LYS A 33 25.66 8.30 1.68
C LYS A 33 25.35 9.76 1.33
N THR A 34 24.46 10.38 2.09
CA THR A 34 24.18 11.82 1.97
C THR A 34 25.50 12.58 2.03
N LYS A 35 25.77 13.39 1.01
CA LYS A 35 26.97 14.22 0.93
C LYS A 35 26.53 15.62 0.49
N VAL A 36 26.91 16.61 1.29
CA VAL A 36 26.79 18.01 0.90
C VAL A 36 28.07 18.38 0.15
N SER A 37 27.93 19.07 -0.97
CA SER A 37 29.04 19.59 -1.76
C SER A 37 28.91 21.08 -1.96
N GLU A 38 30.04 21.77 -1.96
CA GLU A 38 30.15 23.15 -2.42
C GLU A 38 30.19 23.21 -3.95
N SER A 39 29.34 24.02 -4.57
CA SER A 39 29.40 24.29 -6.01
C SER A 39 28.86 25.69 -6.33
N VAL A 40 29.21 26.20 -7.51
CA VAL A 40 28.65 27.46 -8.03
C VAL A 40 27.46 27.14 -8.92
N GLU A 41 26.27 27.57 -8.52
CA GLU A 41 25.01 27.25 -9.19
C GLU A 41 24.24 28.52 -9.53
N LYS A 42 23.27 28.40 -10.44
CA LYS A 42 22.32 29.49 -10.72
C LYS A 42 21.33 29.57 -9.57
N ILE A 43 21.42 30.62 -8.74
CA ILE A 43 20.56 30.82 -7.58
C ILE A 43 20.50 32.30 -7.20
N GLY A 44 19.33 32.77 -6.76
CA GLY A 44 19.09 34.20 -6.55
C GLY A 44 19.12 34.94 -7.88
N ASP A 45 19.91 36.01 -7.96
CA ASP A 45 20.06 36.88 -9.13
C ASP A 45 21.20 36.47 -10.07
N GLY A 46 21.98 35.44 -9.73
CA GLY A 46 23.23 35.13 -10.44
C GLY A 46 23.74 33.71 -10.30
N LYS A 47 25.05 33.56 -10.52
CA LYS A 47 25.81 32.33 -10.26
C LYS A 47 26.56 32.49 -8.95
N ASN A 48 26.07 31.84 -7.90
CA ASN A 48 26.52 32.05 -6.54
C ASN A 48 27.00 30.74 -5.91
N ASN A 49 27.81 30.85 -4.86
CA ASN A 49 28.30 29.67 -4.14
C ASN A 49 27.16 29.04 -3.32
N CYS A 50 27.05 27.72 -3.42
CA CYS A 50 25.95 26.94 -2.86
C CYS A 50 26.46 25.71 -2.12
N LEU A 51 25.68 25.31 -1.11
CA LEU A 51 25.66 23.95 -0.60
C LEU A 51 24.62 23.15 -1.39
N VAL A 52 25.04 22.04 -1.98
CA VAL A 52 24.21 21.17 -2.81
C VAL A 52 24.17 19.77 -2.23
N VAL A 53 22.99 19.18 -2.18
CA VAL A 53 22.79 17.81 -1.69
C VAL A 53 21.68 17.10 -2.47
N THR A 54 21.86 15.81 -2.73
CA THR A 54 20.81 14.94 -3.26
C THR A 54 20.11 14.23 -2.10
N ILE A 55 18.79 14.36 -2.04
CA ILE A 55 17.93 13.72 -1.07
C ILE A 55 17.24 12.53 -1.75
N THR A 56 17.73 11.34 -1.47
CA THR A 56 17.26 10.12 -2.14
C THR A 56 15.83 9.76 -1.78
N GLY A 57 15.01 9.46 -2.78
CA GLY A 57 13.65 8.95 -2.60
C GLY A 57 12.61 9.96 -2.09
N ALA A 58 13.00 11.22 -1.87
CA ALA A 58 12.11 12.32 -1.50
C ALA A 58 11.42 12.92 -2.73
N ASN A 59 10.34 13.67 -2.50
CA ASN A 59 9.67 14.50 -3.52
C ASN A 59 9.80 15.98 -3.17
N GLU A 60 9.74 16.83 -4.18
CA GLU A 60 9.98 18.27 -4.06
C GLU A 60 8.99 19.00 -3.14
N ASP A 61 7.71 18.58 -3.12
CA ASP A 61 6.68 19.28 -2.35
C ASP A 61 6.84 19.05 -0.84
N ASP A 62 7.19 17.84 -0.43
CA ASP A 62 7.50 17.51 0.96
C ASP A 62 8.75 18.26 1.44
N VAL A 63 9.81 18.26 0.62
CA VAL A 63 11.05 18.96 0.93
C VAL A 63 10.81 20.47 1.02
N ALA A 64 10.05 21.05 0.08
CA ALA A 64 9.72 22.47 0.10
C ALA A 64 8.92 22.87 1.33
N LYS A 65 7.95 22.04 1.74
CA LYS A 65 7.17 22.27 2.95
C LYS A 65 8.06 22.21 4.19
N ALA A 66 8.86 21.15 4.34
CA ALA A 66 9.75 20.98 5.48
C ALA A 66 10.82 22.07 5.56
N TRP A 67 11.36 22.50 4.41
CA TRP A 67 12.32 23.60 4.36
C TRP A 67 11.69 24.92 4.77
N LYS A 68 10.49 25.22 4.24
CA LYS A 68 9.72 26.40 4.65
C LYS A 68 9.50 26.43 6.17
N ASP A 69 9.11 25.29 6.74
CA ASP A 69 8.88 25.19 8.17
C ASP A 69 10.17 25.41 8.97
N LYS A 70 11.29 24.81 8.55
CA LYS A 70 12.61 25.06 9.17
C LYS A 70 13.07 26.52 9.06
N MET A 71 12.75 27.21 7.96
CA MET A 71 13.13 28.61 7.79
C MET A 71 12.35 29.57 8.67
N LYS A 72 11.16 29.20 9.17
CA LYS A 72 10.41 30.04 10.13
C LYS A 72 11.20 30.27 11.42
N ASP A 73 12.02 29.29 11.82
CA ASP A 73 12.82 29.37 13.05
C ASP A 73 13.89 30.47 12.99
N THR A 74 14.23 30.94 11.79
CA THR A 74 15.23 32.00 11.60
C THR A 74 14.67 33.41 11.86
N GLY A 75 13.35 33.56 11.96
CA GLY A 75 12.67 34.86 12.04
C GLY A 75 12.67 35.67 10.73
N GLY A 76 13.35 35.19 9.68
CA GLY A 76 13.42 35.88 8.39
C GLY A 76 12.11 35.83 7.61
N LYS A 77 11.93 36.79 6.70
CA LYS A 77 10.74 36.88 5.85
C LYS A 77 10.85 35.92 4.67
N ILE A 78 9.99 34.91 4.66
CA ILE A 78 9.99 33.84 3.66
C ILE A 78 9.13 34.22 2.46
N SER A 79 9.67 34.06 1.25
CA SER A 79 8.96 34.17 -0.03
C SER A 79 9.32 33.02 -0.97
N GLY A 80 8.43 32.70 -1.91
CA GLY A 80 8.60 31.56 -2.81
C GLY A 80 8.21 30.20 -2.22
N LYS A 81 8.49 29.11 -2.94
CA LYS A 81 8.14 27.74 -2.56
C LYS A 81 9.26 26.74 -2.88
N LYS A 82 9.49 26.47 -4.17
CA LYS A 82 10.54 25.55 -4.65
C LYS A 82 11.84 26.29 -4.96
N GLU A 83 11.71 27.49 -5.49
CA GLU A 83 12.70 28.55 -5.36
C GLU A 83 12.23 29.44 -4.21
N MET A 84 13.00 29.52 -3.14
CA MET A 84 12.61 30.21 -1.90
C MET A 84 13.71 31.18 -1.47
N PHE A 85 13.28 32.36 -1.06
CA PHE A 85 14.11 33.41 -0.51
C PHE A 85 13.66 33.72 0.92
N VAL A 86 14.62 33.79 1.83
CA VAL A 86 14.43 34.17 3.22
C VAL A 86 15.29 35.41 3.47
N ASP A 87 14.60 36.53 3.69
CA ASP A 87 15.18 37.85 3.94
C ASP A 87 15.42 38.04 5.45
N ASP A 88 16.56 38.62 5.82
CA ASP A 88 16.93 38.90 7.22
C ASP A 88 16.87 37.69 8.18
N ALA A 89 17.34 36.52 7.73
CA ALA A 89 17.38 35.32 8.55
C ALA A 89 18.44 35.42 9.67
N SER A 90 18.05 35.16 10.92
CA SER A 90 18.99 35.05 12.05
C SER A 90 19.50 33.61 12.18
N LEU A 91 20.79 33.40 11.85
CA LEU A 91 21.49 32.12 12.02
C LEU A 91 22.85 32.33 12.72
N PRO A 92 22.87 32.49 14.06
CA PRO A 92 24.08 32.83 14.81
C PRO A 92 25.24 31.84 14.67
N SER A 93 24.95 30.57 14.34
CA SER A 93 25.97 29.55 14.11
C SER A 93 26.69 29.70 12.75
N VAL A 94 26.11 30.48 11.83
CA VAL A 94 26.61 30.74 10.48
C VAL A 94 27.22 32.14 10.38
N SER A 95 26.55 33.16 10.92
CA SER A 95 26.97 34.57 10.88
C SER A 95 26.53 35.30 12.14
N SER A 96 27.26 36.35 12.54
CA SER A 96 26.87 37.25 13.63
C SER A 96 25.78 38.24 13.24
N ASN A 97 25.59 38.49 11.95
CA ASN A 97 24.55 39.37 11.40
C ASN A 97 23.39 38.54 10.83
N THR A 98 22.26 39.18 10.51
CA THR A 98 21.25 38.58 9.65
C THR A 98 21.83 38.30 8.26
N ILE A 99 21.31 37.26 7.62
CA ILE A 99 21.76 36.82 6.31
C ILE A 99 20.56 36.53 5.41
N ASP A 100 20.81 36.60 4.12
CA ASP A 100 19.84 36.23 3.10
C ASP A 100 20.04 34.77 2.70
N ILE A 101 18.96 33.99 2.68
CA ILE A 101 19.01 32.57 2.31
C ILE A 101 18.22 32.35 1.03
N TYR A 102 18.89 31.84 0.01
CA TYR A 102 18.27 31.40 -1.23
C TYR A 102 18.31 29.88 -1.29
N SER A 103 17.23 29.27 -1.77
CA SER A 103 17.15 27.82 -1.92
C SER A 103 16.38 27.43 -3.16
N VAL A 104 16.79 26.33 -3.79
CA VAL A 104 16.17 25.76 -4.98
C VAL A 104 16.03 24.25 -4.78
N ILE A 105 14.83 23.75 -5.07
CA ILE A 105 14.40 22.36 -4.86
C ILE A 105 13.96 21.80 -6.21
N GLU A 106 14.70 20.84 -6.74
CA GLU A 106 14.45 20.23 -8.05
C GLU A 106 14.26 18.73 -7.91
N GLU A 107 13.09 18.22 -8.29
CA GLU A 107 12.89 16.77 -8.37
C GLU A 107 13.47 16.20 -9.68
N LYS A 108 14.23 15.10 -9.56
CA LYS A 108 14.78 14.36 -10.70
C LYS A 108 14.95 12.89 -10.35
N ASP A 109 14.43 12.01 -11.21
CA ASP A 109 14.59 10.56 -11.13
C ASP A 109 14.21 9.98 -9.75
N GLY A 110 13.14 10.51 -9.14
CA GLY A 110 12.65 10.10 -7.81
C GLY A 110 13.55 10.53 -6.64
N ASN A 111 14.42 11.52 -6.86
CA ASN A 111 15.24 12.16 -5.84
C ASN A 111 15.05 13.68 -5.92
N VAL A 112 15.45 14.39 -4.87
CA VAL A 112 15.45 15.85 -4.86
C VAL A 112 16.88 16.36 -4.83
N ARG A 113 17.24 17.20 -5.80
CA ARG A 113 18.43 18.03 -5.73
C ARG A 113 18.08 19.31 -4.99
N PHE A 114 18.73 19.51 -3.85
CA PHE A 114 18.50 20.65 -2.96
C PHE A 114 19.74 21.54 -2.92
N MET A 115 19.57 22.80 -3.29
CA MET A 115 20.61 23.81 -3.31
C MET A 115 20.27 24.92 -2.32
N VAL A 116 21.25 25.36 -1.54
CA VAL A 116 21.10 26.50 -0.62
C VAL A 116 22.31 27.41 -0.70
N ALA A 117 22.06 28.70 -0.87
CA ALA A 117 23.08 29.74 -0.86
C ALA A 117 22.79 30.72 0.27
N PHE A 118 23.83 31.07 1.03
CA PHE A 118 23.76 32.00 2.16
C PHE A 118 24.53 33.27 1.79
N ASN A 119 23.83 34.39 1.60
CA ASN A 119 24.43 35.68 1.33
C ASN A 119 24.64 36.44 2.64
N LEU A 120 25.89 36.79 2.93
CA LEU A 120 26.32 37.41 4.18
C LEU A 120 26.29 38.95 4.14
N GLY A 121 25.66 39.56 3.12
CA GLY A 121 25.57 41.02 2.95
C GLY A 121 26.72 41.63 2.12
N GLY A 122 27.44 40.81 1.35
CA GLY A 122 28.55 41.26 0.50
C GLY A 122 29.30 40.13 -0.18
N ALA A 123 29.22 38.92 0.38
CA ALA A 123 29.72 37.70 -0.23
C ALA A 123 28.80 36.52 0.11
N TYR A 124 28.81 35.51 -0.75
CA TYR A 124 28.19 34.22 -0.45
C TYR A 124 29.11 33.37 0.40
N LEU A 125 28.52 32.70 1.41
CA LEU A 125 29.20 31.76 2.30
C LEU A 125 29.96 30.72 1.47
N ASN A 126 31.23 30.51 1.81
CA ASN A 126 32.10 29.55 1.12
C ASN A 126 33.13 28.96 2.07
N SER A 127 33.64 27.77 1.75
CA SER A 127 34.53 27.01 2.65
C SER A 127 35.89 27.67 2.86
N LYS A 128 36.34 28.47 1.89
CA LYS A 128 37.66 29.10 1.87
C LYS A 128 37.72 30.32 2.78
N GLU A 129 36.76 31.22 2.67
CA GLU A 129 36.75 32.53 3.35
C GLU A 129 35.91 32.51 4.63
N HIS A 130 34.94 31.60 4.71
CA HIS A 130 33.94 31.58 5.79
C HIS A 130 33.90 30.22 6.50
N SER A 131 35.05 29.58 6.67
CA SER A 131 35.17 28.15 7.06
C SER A 131 34.32 27.72 8.26
N SER A 132 34.22 28.52 9.33
CA SER A 132 33.42 28.14 10.51
C SER A 132 31.92 28.18 10.23
N GLY A 133 31.43 29.27 9.64
CA GLY A 133 30.02 29.40 9.28
C GLY A 133 29.62 28.40 8.20
N TYR A 134 30.54 28.12 7.27
CA TYR A 134 30.38 27.10 6.23
C TYR A 134 30.16 25.72 6.85
N LYS A 135 30.98 25.29 7.82
CA LYS A 135 30.81 23.99 8.49
C LYS A 135 29.47 23.89 9.22
N SER A 136 29.02 24.97 9.86
CA SER A 136 27.71 25.02 10.51
C SER A 136 26.57 24.89 9.49
N ALA A 137 26.64 25.62 8.38
CA ALA A 137 25.65 25.54 7.31
C ALA A 137 25.65 24.16 6.62
N GLU A 138 26.83 23.62 6.31
CA GLU A 138 27.00 22.28 5.75
C GLU A 138 26.34 21.23 6.63
N LYS A 139 26.60 21.28 7.95
CA LYS A 139 25.95 20.39 8.91
C LYS A 139 24.43 20.58 8.92
N MET A 140 23.94 21.83 8.89
CA MET A 140 22.51 22.12 8.87
C MET A 140 21.80 21.55 7.64
N ILE A 141 22.43 21.66 6.46
CA ILE A 141 21.92 21.12 5.20
C ILE A 141 22.01 19.59 5.18
N TYR A 142 23.10 19.02 5.69
CA TYR A 142 23.24 17.57 5.85
C TYR A 142 22.15 16.99 6.75
N ASP A 143 21.94 17.56 7.95
CA ASP A 143 20.95 17.07 8.91
C ASP A 143 19.53 17.18 8.34
N PHE A 144 19.24 18.24 7.59
CA PHE A 144 17.98 18.40 6.87
C PHE A 144 17.80 17.34 5.78
N ALA A 145 18.80 17.13 4.92
CA ALA A 145 18.73 16.12 3.87
C ALA A 145 18.55 14.71 4.45
N VAL A 146 19.25 14.38 5.53
CA VAL A 146 19.08 13.09 6.23
C VAL A 146 17.68 12.95 6.80
N SER A 147 17.11 14.00 7.41
CA SER A 147 15.74 13.92 7.95
C SER A 147 14.69 13.72 6.85
N GLN A 148 14.86 14.40 5.71
CA GLN A 148 13.94 14.25 4.57
C GLN A 148 14.06 12.87 3.91
N ALA A 149 15.28 12.35 3.76
CA ALA A 149 15.48 10.98 3.27
C ALA A 149 14.84 9.93 4.20
N LYS A 150 14.95 10.11 5.53
CA LYS A 150 14.26 9.25 6.51
C LYS A 150 12.74 9.35 6.39
N SER A 151 12.20 10.56 6.33
CA SER A 151 10.75 10.77 6.18
C SER A 151 10.20 10.13 4.90
N ALA A 152 10.95 10.20 3.80
CA ALA A 152 10.58 9.52 2.55
C ALA A 152 10.50 8.00 2.71
N VAL A 153 11.45 7.39 3.43
CA VAL A 153 11.42 5.95 3.75
C VAL A 153 10.26 5.61 4.68
N GLU A 154 10.01 6.42 5.71
CA GLU A 154 8.88 6.24 6.64
C GLU A 154 7.54 6.24 5.90
N LYS A 155 7.32 7.19 4.97
CA LYS A 155 6.11 7.23 4.15
C LYS A 155 5.94 5.97 3.29
N LYS A 156 7.04 5.45 2.72
CA LYS A 156 7.01 4.18 1.96
C LYS A 156 6.66 2.99 2.87
N ILE A 157 7.18 2.97 4.10
CA ILE A 157 6.86 1.94 5.10
C ILE A 157 5.37 2.00 5.47
N GLU A 158 4.83 3.18 5.75
CA GLU A 158 3.41 3.34 6.10
C GLU A 158 2.49 2.95 4.94
N ALA A 159 2.80 3.37 3.71
CA ALA A 159 2.06 2.94 2.53
C ALA A 159 2.07 1.40 2.36
N GLN A 160 3.22 0.76 2.61
CA GLN A 160 3.33 -0.70 2.55
C GLN A 160 2.54 -1.40 3.66
N LYS A 161 2.53 -0.86 4.89
CA LYS A 161 1.70 -1.38 5.98
C LYS A 161 0.22 -1.34 5.64
N ASP A 162 -0.26 -0.27 5.00
CA ASP A 162 -1.65 -0.16 4.56
C ASP A 162 -2.01 -1.23 3.51
N VAL A 163 -1.11 -1.48 2.55
CA VAL A 163 -1.27 -2.55 1.55
C VAL A 163 -1.35 -3.92 2.22
N ILE A 164 -0.46 -4.20 3.18
CA ILE A 164 -0.46 -5.45 3.95
C ILE A 164 -1.79 -5.60 4.70
N SER A 165 -2.27 -4.55 5.38
CA SER A 165 -3.51 -4.55 6.15
C SER A 165 -4.74 -4.86 5.27
N LYS A 166 -4.85 -4.19 4.11
CA LYS A 166 -5.93 -4.44 3.14
C LYS A 166 -5.88 -5.87 2.60
N THR A 167 -4.69 -6.36 2.28
CA THR A 167 -4.48 -7.72 1.77
C THR A 167 -4.86 -8.77 2.81
N ALA A 168 -4.47 -8.58 4.07
CA ALA A 168 -4.82 -9.48 5.17
C ALA A 168 -6.34 -9.58 5.37
N LYS A 169 -7.05 -8.45 5.36
CA LYS A 169 -8.53 -8.43 5.46
C LYS A 169 -9.20 -9.17 4.30
N ASN A 170 -8.69 -8.98 3.08
CA ASN A 170 -9.22 -9.70 1.91
C ASN A 170 -9.05 -11.22 2.06
N ILE A 171 -7.88 -11.68 2.53
CA ILE A 171 -7.63 -13.10 2.81
C ILE A 171 -8.56 -13.64 3.90
N GLU A 172 -8.83 -12.87 4.95
CA GLU A 172 -9.77 -13.25 6.01
C GLU A 172 -11.19 -13.46 5.47
N ASN A 173 -11.70 -12.52 4.67
CA ASN A 173 -13.02 -12.60 4.06
C ASN A 173 -13.13 -13.81 3.13
N LEU A 174 -12.16 -14.00 2.22
CA LEU A 174 -12.13 -15.16 1.33
C LEU A 174 -12.05 -16.49 2.10
N THR A 175 -11.39 -16.51 3.26
CA THR A 175 -11.36 -17.70 4.12
C THR A 175 -12.76 -18.00 4.67
N LYS A 176 -13.47 -17.01 5.21
CA LYS A 176 -14.84 -17.17 5.74
C LYS A 176 -15.83 -17.59 4.66
N ASP A 177 -15.74 -16.99 3.47
CA ASP A 177 -16.58 -17.36 2.33
C ASP A 177 -16.36 -18.81 1.92
N ASN A 178 -15.10 -19.26 1.88
CA ASN A 178 -14.78 -20.65 1.59
C ASN A 178 -15.31 -21.62 2.67
N GLU A 179 -15.18 -21.27 3.95
CA GLU A 179 -15.76 -22.07 5.05
C GLU A 179 -17.28 -22.18 4.96
N LYS A 180 -17.98 -21.10 4.56
CA LYS A 180 -19.42 -21.11 4.33
C LYS A 180 -19.79 -22.01 3.15
N LEU A 181 -19.12 -21.83 2.00
CA LEU A 181 -19.35 -22.66 0.82
C LEU A 181 -19.09 -24.15 1.10
N ALA A 182 -18.10 -24.47 1.91
CA ALA A 182 -17.83 -25.85 2.32
C ALA A 182 -18.99 -26.47 3.13
N LYS A 183 -19.61 -25.69 4.03
CA LYS A 183 -20.81 -26.11 4.78
C LYS A 183 -22.03 -26.27 3.86
N ASP A 184 -22.24 -25.30 2.96
CA ASP A 184 -23.33 -25.35 1.99
C ASP A 184 -23.22 -26.62 1.11
N ILE A 185 -21.99 -27.01 0.71
CA ILE A 185 -21.74 -28.26 -0.03
C ILE A 185 -22.12 -29.50 0.79
N GLU A 186 -21.82 -29.52 2.09
CA GLU A 186 -22.18 -30.64 2.97
C GLU A 186 -23.70 -30.76 3.11
N ASP A 187 -24.39 -29.64 3.32
CA ASP A 187 -25.86 -29.58 3.41
C ASP A 187 -26.52 -30.03 2.09
N TYR A 188 -26.00 -29.57 0.94
CA TYR A 188 -26.53 -29.99 -0.36
C TYR A 188 -26.34 -31.47 -0.62
N LYS A 189 -25.21 -32.07 -0.21
CA LYS A 189 -25.01 -33.52 -0.35
C LYS A 189 -26.04 -34.31 0.44
N LYS A 190 -26.34 -33.90 1.67
CA LYS A 190 -27.38 -34.55 2.49
C LYS A 190 -28.77 -34.43 1.84
N ARG A 191 -29.10 -33.25 1.32
CA ARG A 191 -30.37 -33.02 0.61
C ARG A 191 -30.51 -33.88 -0.66
N ILE A 192 -29.41 -34.08 -1.39
CA ILE A 192 -29.38 -34.97 -2.55
C ILE A 192 -29.66 -36.41 -2.12
N GLU A 193 -28.99 -36.89 -1.07
CA GLU A 193 -29.20 -38.25 -0.53
C GLU A 193 -30.66 -38.47 -0.07
N ASP A 194 -31.26 -37.49 0.62
CA ASP A 194 -32.65 -37.57 1.07
C ASP A 194 -33.65 -37.57 -0.10
N ALA A 195 -33.35 -36.81 -1.16
CA ALA A 195 -34.15 -36.78 -2.38
C ALA A 195 -34.05 -38.11 -3.15
N GLU A 196 -32.86 -38.70 -3.24
CA GLU A 196 -32.64 -40.01 -3.86
C GLU A 196 -33.43 -41.11 -3.15
N LYS A 197 -33.40 -41.15 -1.81
CA LYS A 197 -34.23 -42.07 -1.01
C LYS A 197 -35.72 -41.89 -1.25
N SER A 198 -36.17 -40.63 -1.35
CA SER A 198 -37.58 -40.30 -1.61
C SER A 198 -38.02 -40.74 -3.00
N ILE A 199 -37.17 -40.57 -4.02
CA ILE A 199 -37.42 -41.07 -5.37
C ILE A 199 -37.57 -42.59 -5.37
N GLU A 200 -36.70 -43.30 -4.66
CA GLU A 200 -36.74 -44.76 -4.61
C GLU A 200 -38.01 -45.28 -3.92
N LYS A 201 -38.40 -44.66 -2.80
CA LYS A 201 -39.68 -44.96 -2.16
C LYS A 201 -40.86 -44.72 -3.09
N ASN A 202 -40.89 -43.57 -3.78
CA ASN A 202 -41.98 -43.24 -4.70
C ASN A 202 -42.08 -44.24 -5.86
N LYS A 203 -40.96 -44.75 -6.39
CA LYS A 203 -41.00 -45.82 -7.40
C LYS A 203 -41.68 -47.07 -6.88
N SER A 204 -41.32 -47.51 -5.67
CA SER A 204 -41.94 -48.69 -5.04
C SER A 204 -43.45 -48.49 -4.79
N ASP A 205 -43.84 -47.28 -4.35
CA ASP A 205 -45.24 -46.91 -4.16
C ASP A 205 -46.01 -46.90 -5.50
N ILE A 206 -45.40 -46.40 -6.59
CA ILE A 206 -45.98 -46.44 -7.95
C ILE A 206 -46.16 -47.88 -8.43
N GLU A 207 -45.15 -48.75 -8.24
CA GLU A 207 -45.26 -50.17 -8.62
C GLU A 207 -46.38 -50.89 -7.88
N THR A 208 -46.53 -50.60 -6.57
CA THR A 208 -47.61 -51.16 -5.76
C THR A 208 -48.97 -50.66 -6.23
N GLY A 209 -49.11 -49.34 -6.42
CA GLY A 209 -50.35 -48.75 -6.90
C GLY A 209 -50.78 -49.24 -8.28
N ASN A 210 -49.83 -49.52 -9.19
CA ASN A 210 -50.13 -50.12 -10.49
C ASN A 210 -50.71 -51.53 -10.37
N LYS A 211 -50.18 -52.37 -9.45
CA LYS A 211 -50.72 -53.71 -9.20
C LYS A 211 -52.14 -53.64 -8.62
N ASP A 212 -52.35 -52.76 -7.64
CA ASP A 212 -53.67 -52.56 -7.04
C ASP A 212 -54.70 -52.10 -8.10
N LEU A 213 -54.29 -51.20 -9.01
CA LEU A 213 -55.13 -50.73 -10.10
C LEU A 213 -55.44 -51.84 -11.12
N GLU A 214 -54.48 -52.71 -11.43
CA GLU A 214 -54.73 -53.90 -12.27
C GLU A 214 -55.77 -54.83 -11.65
N ASP A 215 -55.67 -55.09 -10.34
CA ASP A 215 -56.60 -55.98 -9.64
C ASP A 215 -58.00 -55.37 -9.52
N GLN A 216 -58.12 -54.07 -9.26
CA GLN A 216 -59.40 -53.37 -9.30
C GLN A 216 -60.05 -53.41 -10.69
N ASN A 217 -59.27 -53.26 -11.76
CA ASN A 217 -59.78 -53.36 -13.13
C ASN A 217 -60.28 -54.77 -13.48
N LYS A 218 -59.63 -55.83 -12.97
CA LYS A 218 -60.15 -57.20 -13.13
C LYS A 218 -61.49 -57.36 -12.43
N ALA A 219 -61.57 -56.94 -11.16
CA ALA A 219 -62.81 -57.00 -10.39
C ALA A 219 -63.96 -56.21 -11.05
N LEU A 220 -63.67 -55.04 -11.61
CA LEU A 220 -64.66 -54.26 -12.36
C LEU A 220 -65.17 -55.01 -13.60
N LYS A 221 -64.27 -55.60 -14.40
CA LYS A 221 -64.66 -56.39 -15.58
C LYS A 221 -65.54 -57.59 -15.22
N ASP A 222 -65.24 -58.25 -14.10
CA ASP A 222 -66.05 -59.38 -13.63
C ASP A 222 -67.46 -58.91 -13.24
N LEU A 223 -67.60 -57.75 -12.60
CA LEU A 223 -68.90 -57.13 -12.29
C LEU A 223 -69.66 -56.73 -13.56
N GLU A 224 -69.00 -56.11 -14.54
CA GLU A 224 -69.59 -55.75 -15.82
C GLU A 224 -70.11 -56.97 -16.58
N LYS A 225 -69.35 -58.08 -16.55
CA LYS A 225 -69.78 -59.35 -17.15
C LYS A 225 -71.02 -59.90 -16.46
N ASN A 226 -71.01 -59.95 -15.12
CA ASN A 226 -72.15 -60.45 -14.35
C ASN A 226 -73.41 -59.62 -14.61
N LEU A 227 -73.30 -58.30 -14.77
CA LEU A 227 -74.44 -57.44 -15.10
C LEU A 227 -75.09 -57.82 -16.44
N GLY A 228 -74.28 -58.11 -17.47
CA GLY A 228 -74.77 -58.52 -18.79
C GLY A 228 -75.37 -59.94 -18.85
N GLU A 229 -75.19 -60.76 -17.81
CA GLU A 229 -75.81 -62.09 -17.69
C GLU A 229 -77.17 -62.05 -16.98
N VAL A 230 -77.61 -60.89 -16.49
CA VAL A 230 -78.86 -60.69 -15.72
C VAL A 230 -80.00 -60.08 -16.56
N ASP A 231 -79.72 -59.74 -17.83
CA ASP A 231 -80.71 -59.38 -18.86
C ASP A 231 -81.10 -60.59 -19.73
#